data_AF-A0A1I4HBG8-F1
#
_entry.id   AF-A0A1I4HBG8-F1
#
_cell.length_a   1.000
_cell.length_b   1.000
_cell.length_c   1.000
_cell.angle_alpha   90.00
_cell.angle_beta   90.00
_cell.angle_gamma   90.00
#
_symmetry.space_group_name_H-M   'P 1'
#
loop_
_entity.id
_entity.type
_entity.pdbx_description
1 polymer ?
#
loop_
_entity_poly.entity_id
_entity_poly.type
_entity_poly.pdbx_seq_one_letter_code
_entity_poly.pdbx_strand_id
1 'polypeptide(L)'
;MIPRQISVEDGMQECLRIGMKNRILYGLIYAEEIPMSIMADKLGVHPAEISRWCCEGKIPDKEVRKKIADYFKLPEQIIFWESNL
;
A
#
# COMPACT_ATOMS: atom_id res chain seq x y z
N MET A 1 4.78 -20.86 -14.94
CA MET A 1 4.71 -20.70 -13.47
C MET A 1 3.81 -19.51 -13.22
N ILE A 2 2.54 -19.73 -12.86
CA ILE A 2 1.60 -18.64 -12.57
C ILE A 2 1.94 -18.17 -11.15
N PRO A 3 2.29 -16.90 -10.91
CA PRO A 3 2.56 -16.43 -9.56
C PRO A 3 1.28 -16.62 -8.74
N ARG A 4 1.38 -17.31 -7.59
CA ARG A 4 0.29 -17.42 -6.63
C ARG A 4 -0.23 -16.01 -6.39
N GLN A 5 -1.49 -15.76 -6.71
CA GLN A 5 -2.18 -14.54 -6.28
C GLN A 5 -2.15 -14.56 -4.74
N ILE A 6 -1.24 -13.79 -4.16
CA ILE A 6 -1.20 -13.59 -2.71
C ILE A 6 -2.41 -12.72 -2.41
N SER A 7 -3.34 -13.24 -1.60
CA SER A 7 -4.48 -12.45 -1.16
C SER A 7 -3.97 -11.21 -0.41
N VAL A 8 -4.75 -10.12 -0.41
CA VAL A 8 -4.38 -8.93 0.38
C VAL A 8 -4.11 -9.31 1.83
N GLU A 9 -4.94 -10.19 2.37
CA GLU A 9 -4.81 -10.71 3.72
C GLU A 9 -3.44 -11.37 3.94
N ASP A 10 -3.03 -12.28 3.05
CA ASP A 10 -1.74 -12.99 3.17
C ASP A 10 -0.53 -12.04 3.04
N GLY A 11 -0.62 -11.04 2.15
CA GLY A 11 0.45 -10.05 1.95
C GLY A 11 0.54 -9.02 3.09
N MET A 12 -0.54 -8.82 3.83
CA MET A 12 -0.68 -7.81 4.87
C MET A 12 -0.69 -8.36 6.31
N GLN A 13 -0.79 -9.68 6.51
CA GLN A 13 -0.67 -10.31 7.83
C GLN A 13 0.63 -9.92 8.55
N GLU A 14 1.71 -9.69 7.81
CA GLU A 14 2.97 -9.24 8.37
C GLU A 14 2.85 -7.83 9.00
N CYS A 15 2.11 -6.89 8.38
CA CYS A 15 1.91 -5.55 8.94
C CYS A 15 1.22 -5.56 10.32
N LEU A 16 0.33 -6.53 10.57
CA LEU A 16 -0.31 -6.69 11.88
C LEU A 16 0.68 -7.14 12.96
N ARG A 17 1.74 -7.86 12.56
CA ARG A 17 2.77 -8.41 13.46
C ARG A 17 3.84 -7.38 13.84
N ILE A 18 4.33 -6.61 12.86
CA ILE A 18 5.39 -5.59 13.04
C ILE A 18 4.85 -4.20 13.42
N GLY A 19 3.55 -3.99 13.27
CA GLY A 19 2.87 -2.72 13.56
C GLY A 19 2.77 -1.84 12.31
N MET A 20 1.56 -1.36 12.04
CA MET A 20 1.26 -0.49 10.90
C MET A 20 1.70 0.94 11.17
N LYS A 21 2.53 1.47 10.28
CA LYS A 21 3.04 2.86 10.30
C LYS A 21 2.25 3.80 9.39
N ASN A 22 1.56 3.27 8.38
CA ASN A 22 0.58 4.02 7.60
C ASN A 22 -0.75 3.27 7.56
N ARG A 23 -1.59 3.48 8.58
CA ARG A 23 -2.89 2.82 8.71
C ARG A 23 -3.90 3.37 7.71
N ILE A 24 -3.75 4.62 7.28
CA ILE A 24 -4.61 5.23 6.27
C ILE A 24 -4.41 4.52 4.93
N LEU A 25 -3.18 4.45 4.44
CA LEU A 25 -2.87 3.73 3.20
C LEU A 25 -3.24 2.25 3.30
N TYR A 26 -2.96 1.61 4.43
CA TYR A 26 -3.39 0.24 4.70
C TYR A 26 -4.90 0.07 4.52
N GLY A 27 -5.69 0.92 5.20
CA GLY A 27 -7.16 0.83 5.18
C GLY A 27 -7.73 1.05 3.79
N LEU A 28 -7.15 1.98 3.02
CA LEU A 28 -7.53 2.22 1.63
C LEU A 28 -7.26 0.99 0.76
N ILE A 29 -6.09 0.36 0.88
CA ILE A 29 -5.75 -0.84 0.12
C ILE A 29 -6.61 -2.03 0.53
N TYR A 30 -6.90 -2.17 1.83
CA TYR A 30 -7.78 -3.22 2.33
C TYR A 30 -9.21 -3.09 1.78
N ALA A 31 -9.73 -1.86 1.73
CA ALA A 31 -11.08 -1.57 1.24
C ALA A 31 -11.29 -1.81 -0.27
N GLU A 32 -10.20 -1.96 -1.04
CA GLU A 32 -10.28 -2.23 -2.48
C GLU A 32 -10.62 -3.68 -2.81
N GLU A 33 -10.44 -4.61 -1.86
CA GLU A 33 -10.74 -6.04 -2.01
C GLU A 33 -10.07 -6.71 -3.25
N ILE A 34 -8.98 -6.14 -3.77
CA ILE A 34 -8.19 -6.69 -4.88
C ILE A 34 -6.85 -7.23 -4.41
N PRO A 35 -6.33 -8.35 -4.96
CA PRO A 35 -5.04 -8.91 -4.53
C PRO A 35 -3.89 -7.90 -4.59
N MET A 36 -2.95 -8.02 -3.65
CA MET A 36 -1.81 -7.09 -3.53
C MET A 36 -0.99 -6.99 -4.82
N SER A 37 -0.85 -8.09 -5.55
CA SER A 37 -0.19 -8.12 -6.86
C SER A 37 -0.88 -7.23 -7.89
N ILE A 38 -2.22 -7.23 -7.90
CA ILE A 38 -3.00 -6.41 -8.83
C ILE A 38 -2.90 -4.93 -8.46
N MET A 39 -2.91 -4.60 -7.17
CA MET A 39 -2.66 -3.24 -6.70
C MET A 39 -1.26 -2.76 -7.13
N ALA A 40 -0.25 -3.61 -6.96
CA ALA A 40 1.12 -3.30 -7.36
C ALA A 40 1.24 -3.05 -8.86
N ASP A 41 0.59 -3.89 -9.68
CA ASP A 41 0.53 -3.73 -11.14
C ASP A 41 -0.15 -2.40 -11.53
N LYS A 42 -1.27 -2.05 -10.90
CA LYS A 42 -1.98 -0.78 -11.14
C LYS A 42 -1.12 0.46 -10.82
N LEU A 43 -0.33 0.37 -9.76
CA LEU A 43 0.58 1.44 -9.34
C LEU A 43 1.92 1.43 -10.10
N GLY A 44 2.22 0.33 -10.80
CA GLY A 44 3.47 0.13 -11.53
C GLY A 44 4.67 -0.08 -10.60
N VAL A 45 4.47 -0.79 -9.49
CA VAL A 45 5.48 -1.02 -8.45
C VAL A 45 5.57 -2.50 -8.08
N HIS A 46 6.62 -2.87 -7.35
CA HIS A 46 6.74 -4.22 -6.82
C HIS A 46 5.83 -4.41 -5.58
N PRO A 47 5.14 -5.55 -5.39
CA PRO A 47 4.24 -5.76 -4.23
C PRO A 47 4.89 -5.50 -2.86
N ALA A 48 6.17 -5.83 -2.73
CA ALA A 48 6.94 -5.58 -1.51
C ALA A 48 7.11 -4.08 -1.16
N GLU A 49 7.02 -3.17 -2.14
CA GLU A 49 7.03 -1.73 -1.87
C GLU A 49 5.79 -1.31 -1.10
N ILE A 50 4.62 -1.86 -1.45
CA ILE A 50 3.36 -1.55 -0.78
C ILE A 50 3.43 -1.94 0.69
N SER A 51 3.93 -3.15 0.99
CA SER A 51 4.16 -3.58 2.37
C SER A 51 5.11 -2.64 3.11
N ARG A 52 6.18 -2.15 2.46
CA ARG A 52 7.10 -1.18 3.08
C ARG A 52 6.42 0.16 3.39
N TRP A 53 5.54 0.64 2.54
CA TRP A 53 4.82 1.89 2.82
C TRP A 53 3.80 1.74 3.95
N CYS A 54 3.12 0.59 4.02
CA CYS A 54 2.12 0.31 5.06
C CYS A 54 2.76 -0.03 6.41
N CYS A 55 3.72 -0.96 6.45
CA CYS A 55 4.30 -1.47 7.69
C CYS A 55 5.54 -0.70 8.16
N GLU A 56 6.47 -0.34 7.25
CA GLU A 56 7.71 0.36 7.64
C GLU A 56 7.55 1.88 7.69
N GLY A 57 6.47 2.42 7.10
CA GLY A 57 6.24 3.87 7.00
C GLY A 57 7.15 4.55 5.98
N LYS A 58 7.78 3.79 5.09
CA LYS A 58 8.58 4.37 4.00
C LYS A 58 7.69 5.22 3.10
N ILE A 59 8.15 6.41 2.79
CA ILE A 59 7.43 7.31 1.90
C ILE A 59 7.83 7.01 0.45
N PRO A 60 6.88 6.72 -0.45
CA PRO A 60 7.17 6.53 -1.87
C PRO A 60 7.74 7.79 -2.50
N ASP A 61 8.35 7.67 -3.67
CA ASP A 61 8.73 8.84 -4.46
C ASP A 61 7.51 9.69 -4.87
N LYS A 62 7.78 10.93 -5.33
CA LYS A 62 6.71 11.90 -5.62
C LYS A 62 5.78 11.43 -6.74
N GLU A 63 6.31 10.72 -7.74
CA GLU A 63 5.50 10.25 -8.87
C GLU A 63 4.54 9.14 -8.44
N VAL A 64 5.01 8.19 -7.64
CA VAL A 64 4.18 7.11 -7.10
C VAL A 64 3.16 7.66 -6.12
N ARG A 65 3.52 8.61 -5.24
CA ARG A 65 2.54 9.25 -4.35
C ARG A 65 1.42 9.93 -5.12
N LYS A 66 1.74 10.64 -6.21
CA LYS A 66 0.73 11.25 -7.07
C LYS A 66 -0.18 10.19 -7.70
N LYS A 67 0.37 9.08 -8.21
CA LYS A 67 -0.44 7.97 -8.75
C LYS A 67 -1.38 7.39 -7.70
N ILE A 68 -0.90 7.19 -6.48
CA ILE A 68 -1.70 6.69 -5.35
C ILE A 68 -2.82 7.67 -5.01
N ALA A 69 -2.52 8.97 -4.95
CA ALA A 69 -3.50 10.02 -4.71
C ALA A 69 -4.58 10.07 -5.81
N ASP A 70 -4.18 9.98 -7.08
CA ASP A 70 -5.08 9.95 -8.22
C ASP A 70 -5.96 8.68 -8.21
N TYR A 71 -5.40 7.54 -7.84
CA TYR A 71 -6.12 6.26 -7.74
C TYR A 71 -7.22 6.31 -6.67
N PHE A 72 -6.88 6.70 -5.44
CA PHE A 72 -7.82 6.76 -4.33
C PHE A 72 -8.68 8.02 -4.31
N LYS A 73 -8.42 8.97 -5.21
CA LYS A 73 -9.09 10.29 -5.27
C LYS A 73 -9.00 11.04 -3.93
N LEU A 74 -7.84 10.94 -3.29
CA LEU A 74 -7.54 11.56 -2.00
C LEU A 74 -6.20 12.32 -2.06
N PRO A 75 -6.07 13.47 -1.38
CA PRO A 75 -4.81 14.21 -1.32
C PRO A 75 -3.68 13.38 -0.69
N GLU A 76 -2.44 13.53 -1.21
CA GLU A 76 -1.23 12.89 -0.67
C GLU A 76 -1.06 13.16 0.83
N GLN A 77 -1.40 14.38 1.29
CA GLN A 77 -1.27 14.79 2.68
C GLN A 77 -2.15 13.98 3.63
N ILE A 78 -3.29 13.47 3.15
CA ILE A 78 -4.19 12.62 3.93
C ILE A 78 -3.65 11.19 3.93
N ILE A 79 -3.34 10.66 2.74
CA ILE A 79 -2.92 9.26 2.56
C ILE A 79 -1.62 8.96 3.34
N PHE A 80 -0.70 9.92 3.41
CA PHE A 80 0.61 9.76 4.05
C PHE A 80 0.74 10.51 5.38
N TRP A 81 -0.38 10.95 5.99
CA TRP A 81 -0.36 11.72 7.25
C TRP A 81 0.39 10.98 8.36
N GLU A 82 0.08 9.71 8.57
CA GLU A 82 0.69 8.91 9.65
C GLU A 82 2.15 8.52 9.38
N SER A 83 2.60 8.53 8.12
CA SER A 83 3.99 8.24 7.76
C SER A 83 4.96 9.39 8.04
N ASN A 84 4.44 10.57 8.39
CA ASN A 84 5.23 11.77 8.71
C ASN A 84 5.36 12.02 10.23
N LEU A 85 4.91 11.08 11.07
CA LEU A 85 5.00 11.13 12.53
C LEU A 85 6.20 10.32 13.05
#